data_AF-A0A926ZSU2-F1
#
_entry.id   AF-A0A926ZSU2-F1
#
_cell.length_a   1.000
_cell.length_b   1.000
_cell.length_c   1.000
_cell.angle_alpha   90.00
_cell.angle_beta   90.00
_cell.angle_gamma   90.00
#
_symmetry.space_group_name_H-M   'P 1'
#
loop_
_entity.id
_entity.type
_entity.pdbx_description
1 polymer ?
#
loop_
_entity_poly.entity_id
_entity_poly.type
_entity_poly.pdbx_seq_one_letter_code
_entity_poly.pdbx_strand_id
1 'polypeptide(L)'
;EAGVKNISQMTVQDAEQTLKILADSEASPQFIKSLLAQAVIDGASPQVLEYFLASDIDGDGRTLATVIFQDGTNPLQPDTPQPPPKAQVLSPSPTEDLDWEI
;
A
#
# COMPACT_ATOMS: atom_id res chain seq x y z
N GLU A 1 29.02 -4.44 13.39
CA GLU A 1 28.15 -3.61 12.53
C GLU A 1 27.48 -4.57 11.54
N ALA A 2 26.16 -4.72 11.61
CA ALA A 2 25.44 -5.60 10.69
C ALA A 2 25.46 -4.93 9.32
N GLY A 3 26.37 -5.39 8.46
CA GLY A 3 26.64 -4.78 7.17
C GLY A 3 25.36 -4.70 6.35
N VAL A 4 24.96 -3.48 6.00
CA VAL A 4 24.06 -3.23 4.87
C VAL A 4 24.62 -4.03 3.70
N LYS A 5 23.90 -5.10 3.34
CA LYS A 5 24.20 -5.87 2.13
C LYS A 5 24.20 -4.83 1.00
N ASN A 6 25.31 -4.72 0.28
CA ASN A 6 25.43 -3.76 -0.81
C ASN A 6 24.23 -3.97 -1.75
N ILE A 7 23.43 -2.93 -2.00
CA ILE A 7 22.17 -3.07 -2.74
C ILE A 7 22.42 -3.60 -4.17
N SER A 8 23.58 -3.29 -4.75
CA SER A 8 24.04 -3.85 -6.04
C SER A 8 24.25 -5.36 -6.03
N GLN A 9 24.34 -5.98 -4.85
CA GLN A 9 24.55 -7.42 -4.65
C GLN A 9 23.32 -8.09 -4.02
N MET A 10 22.22 -7.36 -3.90
CA MET A 10 20.96 -7.90 -3.41
C MET A 10 20.48 -9.02 -4.32
N THR A 11 20.04 -10.13 -3.73
CA THR A 11 19.33 -11.21 -4.43
C THR A 11 17.82 -11.04 -4.31
N VAL A 12 17.04 -11.79 -5.08
CA VAL A 12 15.57 -11.80 -4.94
C VAL A 12 15.15 -12.21 -3.52
N GLN A 13 15.85 -13.16 -2.90
CA GLN A 13 15.56 -13.59 -1.52
C GLN A 13 15.85 -12.48 -0.49
N ASP A 14 16.89 -11.67 -0.73
CA ASP A 14 17.17 -10.51 0.10
C ASP A 14 16.10 -9.43 -0.05
N ALA A 15 15.59 -9.22 -1.26
CA ALA A 15 14.49 -8.30 -1.54
C ALA A 15 13.20 -8.76 -0.82
N GLU A 16 12.85 -10.04 -0.90
CA GLU A 16 11.74 -10.64 -0.15
C GLU A 16 11.87 -10.39 1.35
N GLN A 17 13.04 -10.70 1.91
CA GLN A 17 13.28 -10.51 3.35
C GLN A 17 13.24 -9.02 3.74
N THR A 18 13.72 -8.14 2.87
CA THR A 18 13.65 -6.69 3.07
C THR A 18 12.19 -6.24 3.14
N LEU A 19 11.35 -6.67 2.19
CA LEU A 19 9.93 -6.32 2.22
C LEU A 19 9.21 -6.82 3.47
N LYS A 20 9.52 -8.04 3.92
CA LYS A 20 8.97 -8.58 5.18
C LYS A 20 9.37 -7.73 6.39
N ILE A 21 10.64 -7.36 6.49
CA ILE A 21 11.12 -6.49 7.57
C ILE A 21 10.44 -5.12 7.54
N LEU A 22 10.25 -4.55 6.34
CA LEU A 22 9.56 -3.27 6.19
C LEU A 22 8.10 -3.34 6.59
N ALA A 23 7.40 -4.42 6.21
CA ALA A 23 6.03 -4.68 6.61
C ALA A 23 5.92 -4.81 8.14
N ASP A 24 6.78 -5.63 8.75
CA ASP A 24 6.83 -5.82 10.22
C ASP A 24 7.18 -4.54 10.97
N SER A 25 7.94 -3.64 10.34
CA SER A 25 8.36 -2.35 10.92
C SER A 25 7.37 -1.21 10.60
N GLU A 26 6.25 -1.50 9.95
CA GLU A 26 5.25 -0.52 9.50
C GLU A 26 5.90 0.66 8.74
N ALA A 27 6.86 0.35 7.85
CA ALA A 27 7.61 1.38 7.15
C ALA A 27 6.69 2.30 6.34
N SER A 28 7.01 3.59 6.32
CA SER A 28 6.15 4.55 5.61
C SER A 28 6.23 4.37 4.09
N PRO A 29 5.17 4.74 3.33
CA PRO A 29 5.18 4.64 1.87
C PRO A 29 6.31 5.45 1.23
N GLN A 30 6.67 6.59 1.83
CA GLN A 30 7.77 7.43 1.38
C GLN A 30 9.14 6.74 1.59
N PHE A 31 9.30 5.99 2.67
CA PHE A 31 10.53 5.23 2.91
C PHE A 31 10.74 4.16 1.83
N ILE A 32 9.67 3.45 1.45
CA ILE A 32 9.71 2.41 0.41
C ILE A 32 10.06 3.04 -0.94
N LYS A 33 9.45 4.19 -1.28
CA LYS A 33 9.83 4.98 -2.47
C LYS A 33 11.31 5.32 -2.50
N SER A 34 11.84 5.83 -1.39
CA SER A 34 13.26 6.16 -1.26
C SER A 34 14.16 4.93 -1.39
N LEU A 35 13.76 3.79 -0.81
CA LEU A 35 14.50 2.53 -0.94
C LEU A 35 14.55 2.07 -2.40
N LEU A 36 13.42 2.10 -3.12
CA LEU A 36 13.36 1.71 -4.53
C LEU A 36 14.23 2.64 -5.38
N ALA A 37 14.18 3.95 -5.14
CA ALA A 37 15.04 4.91 -5.82
C ALA A 37 16.52 4.64 -5.54
N GLN A 38 16.88 4.38 -4.29
CA GLN A 38 18.25 4.05 -3.90
C GLN A 38 18.71 2.73 -4.54
N ALA A 39 17.84 1.73 -4.63
CA ALA A 39 18.15 0.47 -5.29
C ALA A 39 18.47 0.64 -6.77
N VAL A 40 17.78 1.55 -7.47
CA VAL A 40 18.12 1.91 -8.85
C VAL A 40 19.47 2.62 -8.92
N ILE A 41 19.72 3.60 -8.06
CA ILE A 41 20.96 4.38 -8.02
C ILE A 41 22.18 3.49 -7.75
N ASP A 42 22.04 2.56 -6.81
CA ASP A 42 23.10 1.63 -6.43
C ASP A 42 23.23 0.46 -7.41
N GLY A 43 22.39 0.38 -8.44
CA GLY A 43 22.51 -0.64 -9.48
C GLY A 43 22.09 -2.03 -9.01
N ALA A 44 20.99 -2.13 -8.25
CA ALA A 44 20.30 -3.40 -8.04
C ALA A 44 20.00 -4.06 -9.38
N SER A 45 20.08 -5.39 -9.43
CA SER A 45 19.80 -6.12 -10.66
C SER A 45 18.34 -5.91 -11.12
N PRO A 46 18.05 -5.94 -12.43
CA PRO A 46 16.69 -5.82 -12.94
C PRO A 46 15.71 -6.79 -12.27
N GLN A 47 16.14 -8.04 -12.05
CA GLN A 47 15.33 -9.08 -11.41
C GLN A 47 14.90 -8.71 -9.99
N VAL A 48 15.76 -8.01 -9.23
CA VAL A 48 15.44 -7.52 -7.88
C VAL A 48 14.46 -6.35 -7.94
N LEU A 49 14.67 -5.41 -8.86
CA LEU A 49 13.77 -4.28 -9.06
C LEU A 49 12.38 -4.75 -9.51
N GLU A 50 12.32 -5.69 -10.45
CA GLU A 50 11.10 -6.33 -10.91
C GLU A 50 10.39 -7.05 -9.76
N TYR A 51 11.13 -7.79 -8.93
CA TYR A 51 10.56 -8.45 -7.75
C TYR A 51 9.92 -7.44 -6.79
N PHE A 52 10.63 -6.36 -6.45
CA PHE A 52 10.04 -5.31 -5.62
C PHE A 52 8.76 -4.77 -6.25
N LEU A 53 8.83 -4.31 -7.50
CA LEU A 53 7.71 -3.67 -8.18
C LEU A 53 6.48 -4.58 -8.31
N ALA A 54 6.68 -5.88 -8.56
CA ALA A 54 5.62 -6.86 -8.72
C ALA A 54 5.11 -7.47 -7.40
N SER A 55 5.74 -7.17 -6.26
CA SER A 55 5.36 -7.75 -4.98
C SER A 55 4.01 -7.24 -4.52
N ASP A 56 3.15 -8.15 -4.09
CA ASP A 56 1.90 -7.92 -3.37
C ASP A 56 2.12 -8.39 -1.93
N ILE A 57 2.81 -7.56 -1.13
CA ILE A 57 3.37 -7.98 0.17
C ILE A 57 2.30 -8.06 1.27
N ASP A 58 1.23 -7.28 1.14
CA ASP A 58 0.07 -7.30 2.02
C ASP A 58 -1.04 -8.25 1.54
N GLY A 59 -0.96 -8.74 0.31
CA GLY A 59 -1.79 -9.83 -0.23
C GLY A 59 -3.18 -9.36 -0.65
N ASP A 60 -3.34 -8.08 -0.99
CA ASP A 60 -4.61 -7.49 -1.39
C ASP A 60 -4.87 -7.56 -2.91
N GLY A 61 -3.93 -8.13 -3.66
CA GLY A 61 -3.99 -8.29 -5.11
C GLY A 61 -3.40 -7.12 -5.89
N ARG A 62 -2.84 -6.09 -5.22
CA ARG A 62 -2.19 -4.95 -5.87
C ARG A 62 -0.70 -4.96 -5.59
N THR A 63 0.06 -4.77 -6.65
CA THR A 63 1.52 -4.74 -6.56
C THR A 63 2.03 -3.44 -5.93
N LEU A 64 3.25 -3.46 -5.36
CA LEU A 64 3.94 -2.26 -4.89
C LEU A 64 3.94 -1.17 -5.97
N ALA A 65 4.19 -1.52 -7.23
CA ALA A 65 4.19 -0.54 -8.32
C ALA A 65 2.83 0.15 -8.49
N THR A 66 1.73 -0.61 -8.43
CA THR A 66 0.38 -0.04 -8.49
C THR A 66 0.16 0.92 -7.33
N VAL A 67 0.41 0.47 -6.11
CA VAL A 67 0.11 1.26 -4.91
C VAL A 67 1.00 2.51 -4.82
N ILE A 68 2.29 2.38 -5.12
CA ILE A 68 3.27 3.47 -4.99
C ILE A 68 3.09 4.56 -6.06
N PHE A 69 2.83 4.16 -7.31
CA PHE A 69 2.83 5.08 -8.45
C PHE A 69 1.44 5.47 -8.97
N GLN A 70 0.38 4.73 -8.61
CA GLN A 70 -0.99 5.02 -9.05
C GLN A 70 -1.86 5.48 -7.90
N ASP A 71 -1.98 4.67 -6.84
CA ASP A 71 -2.96 4.92 -5.77
C ASP A 71 -2.44 5.92 -4.72
N GLY A 72 -1.13 5.92 -4.48
CA GLY A 72 -0.50 6.74 -3.44
C GLY A 72 -0.84 6.30 -2.01
N THR A 73 -1.40 5.10 -1.83
CA THR A 73 -1.74 4.51 -0.52
C THR A 73 -0.55 3.75 0.07
N ASN A 74 -0.74 3.11 1.23
CA ASN A 74 0.32 2.36 1.90
C ASN A 74 0.43 0.95 1.33
N PRO A 75 1.54 0.58 0.69
CA PRO A 75 1.67 -0.73 0.05
C PRO A 75 2.02 -1.87 1.02
N LEU A 76 2.12 -1.58 2.32
CA LEU A 76 2.40 -2.58 3.37
C LEU A 76 1.16 -2.90 4.22
N GLN A 77 0.03 -2.27 3.91
CA GLN A 77 -1.21 -2.46 4.66
C GLN A 77 -2.32 -2.69 3.66
N PRO A 78 -3.11 -3.77 3.83
CA PRO A 78 -4.22 -4.02 2.92
C PRO A 78 -5.14 -2.80 2.95
N ASP A 79 -5.56 -2.32 1.77
CA ASP A 79 -6.55 -1.26 1.72
C ASP A 79 -7.81 -1.82 2.42
N THR A 80 -8.06 -1.34 3.64
CA THR A 80 -9.32 -1.60 4.31
C THR A 80 -10.40 -1.15 3.34
N PRO A 81 -11.39 -1.99 2.98
CA PRO A 81 -12.42 -1.56 2.04
C PRO A 81 -13.00 -0.26 2.57
N GLN A 82 -12.73 0.83 1.85
CA GLN A 82 -13.29 2.12 2.19
C GLN A 82 -14.79 1.88 2.25
N PRO A 83 -15.45 2.12 3.42
CA PRO A 83 -16.89 1.89 3.49
C PRO A 83 -17.50 2.63 2.30
N PRO A 84 -18.40 1.97 1.53
CA PRO A 84 -18.99 2.59 0.36
C PRO A 84 -19.46 3.98 0.77
N PRO A 85 -19.15 5.03 -0.01
CA PRO A 85 -19.47 6.40 0.36
C PRO A 85 -20.92 6.39 0.81
N LYS A 86 -21.13 6.71 2.10
CA LYS A 86 -22.40 6.57 2.79
C LYS A 86 -23.42 7.25 1.89
N ALA A 87 -24.17 6.46 1.12
CA ALA A 87 -25.26 6.98 0.33
C ALA A 87 -26.05 7.76 1.35
N GLN A 88 -26.18 9.07 1.12
CA GLN A 88 -27.01 9.90 1.94
C GLN A 88 -28.37 9.23 1.88
N VAL A 89 -28.68 8.47 2.93
CA VAL A 89 -30.04 8.03 3.20
C VAL A 89 -30.73 9.35 3.38
N LEU A 90 -31.36 9.82 2.30
CA LEU A 90 -32.40 10.81 2.33
C LEU A 90 -33.30 10.37 3.47
N SER A 91 -33.18 11.06 4.61
CA SER A 91 -34.12 10.92 5.70
C SER A 91 -35.51 11.01 5.07
N PRO A 92 -36.41 10.02 5.25
CA PRO A 92 -37.80 10.27 4.95
C PRO A 92 -38.21 11.45 5.84
N SER A 93 -38.69 12.52 5.21
CA SER A 93 -39.28 13.67 5.88
C SER A 93 -40.28 13.20 6.94
N PRO A 94 -40.36 13.83 8.12
CA PRO A 94 -41.40 13.51 9.07
C PRO A 94 -42.76 13.77 8.41
N THR A 95 -43.59 12.73 8.37
CA THR A 95 -44.97 12.77 7.92
C THR A 95 -45.69 13.90 8.67
N GLU A 96 -46.22 14.88 7.92
CA GLU A 96 -47.18 15.84 8.44
C GLU A 96 -48.43 15.06 8.87
N ASP A 97 -48.57 14.85 10.18
CA ASP A 97 -49.79 14.36 10.82
C ASP A 97 -50.81 15.49 10.75
N LEU A 98 -51.59 15.47 9.68
CA LEU A 98 -52.69 16.39 9.45
C LEU A 98 -53.89 15.90 10.27
N ASP A 99 -53.95 16.35 11.52
CA ASP A 99 -55.09 16.21 12.43
C ASP A 99 -56.32 16.88 11.78
N TRP A 100 -57.25 16.05 11.28
CA TRP A 100 -58.59 16.50 10.92
C TRP A 100 -59.50 16.26 12.13
N GLU A 101 -59.66 17.30 12.94
CA GLU A 101 -60.68 17.41 13.96
C GLU A 101 -62.08 17.37 13.29
N ILE A 102 -62.96 16.51 13.82
CA ILE A 102 -64.33 16.23 13.34
C ILE A 102 -65.32 17.22 13.95
#